data_AF-S8CZG6-F1
#
_entry.id   AF-S8CZG6-F1
#
_cell.length_a   1.000
_cell.length_b   1.000
_cell.length_c   1.000
_cell.angle_alpha   90.00
_cell.angle_beta   90.00
_cell.angle_gamma   90.00
#
_symmetry.space_group_name_H-M   'P 1'
#
loop_
_entity.id
_entity.type
_entity.pdbx_description
1 polymer ?
#
loop_
_entity_poly.entity_id
_entity_poly.type
_entity_poly.pdbx_seq_one_letter_code
_entity_poly.pdbx_strand_id
1 'polypeptide(L)'
;MRVKKQRRHRKCLRFFTVCHGFRPPYKILCDGTFIHHLLVNGILPADTALANILSDQVKLFTTRCVLAEVKRLGDRYSESYNAGCNLATARCEHEKRKSAVACITEIIGENNPEHFFVATQDADLRKKLQEIPGVPVIYALRNALFLESPSSSQIECAKKAEEGRSHMTDLEYKMLKLSKKRVVSPDAKDSSLAVEDDETVSRSGIDTKDKVKFKRKRAKGPNPLSCKKKK
;
A
#
# COMPACT_ATOMS: atom_id res chain seq x y z
N MET A 1 2.52 8.12 27.99
CA MET A 1 3.35 7.12 27.25
C MET A 1 2.57 6.37 26.17
N ARG A 2 1.40 5.77 26.47
CA ARG A 2 0.55 5.03 25.51
C ARG A 2 0.09 5.85 24.29
N VAL A 3 -0.32 7.11 24.49
CA VAL A 3 -0.77 8.01 23.40
C VAL A 3 0.36 8.31 22.41
N LYS A 4 1.60 8.50 22.89
CA LYS A 4 2.78 8.72 22.02
C LYS A 4 3.06 7.50 21.14
N LYS A 5 2.95 6.29 21.71
CA LYS A 5 3.10 5.02 20.98
C LYS A 5 2.05 4.87 19.88
N GLN A 6 0.77 5.04 20.22
CA GLN A 6 -0.31 4.99 19.23
C GLN A 6 -0.16 6.04 18.13
N ARG A 7 0.25 7.26 18.48
CA ARG A 7 0.54 8.30 17.48
C ARG A 7 1.63 7.89 16.50
N ARG A 8 2.71 7.24 16.98
CA ARG A 8 3.79 6.73 16.13
C ARG A 8 3.28 5.64 15.18
N HIS A 9 2.52 4.68 15.70
CA HIS A 9 1.93 3.61 14.88
C HIS A 9 0.98 4.18 13.81
N ARG A 10 0.09 5.11 14.18
CA ARG A 10 -0.81 5.78 13.22
C ARG A 10 -0.06 6.55 12.13
N LYS A 11 1.03 7.24 12.49
CA LYS A 11 1.87 7.93 11.49
C LYS A 11 2.51 6.94 10.52
N CYS A 12 3.02 5.83 11.04
CA CYS A 12 3.61 4.76 10.23
C CYS A 12 2.57 4.11 9.31
N LEU A 13 1.40 3.75 9.83
CA LEU A 13 0.32 3.17 9.02
C LEU A 13 -0.14 4.10 7.93
N ARG A 14 -0.31 5.38 8.24
CA ARG A 14 -0.69 6.38 7.25
C ARG A 14 0.31 6.46 6.10
N PHE A 15 1.61 6.32 6.37
CA PHE A 15 2.63 6.26 5.33
C PHE A 15 2.40 5.07 4.40
N PHE A 16 2.21 3.86 4.94
CA PHE A 16 1.97 2.66 4.12
C PHE A 16 0.62 2.71 3.37
N THR A 17 -0.44 3.23 3.99
CA THR A 17 -1.75 3.40 3.34
C THR A 17 -1.68 4.40 2.18
N VAL A 18 -0.98 5.53 2.35
CA VAL A 18 -0.91 6.59 1.33
C VAL A 18 0.07 6.24 0.21
N CYS A 19 1.29 5.82 0.56
CA CYS A 19 2.36 5.60 -0.42
C CYS A 19 2.24 4.24 -1.13
N HIS A 20 1.80 3.20 -0.40
CA HIS A 20 1.76 1.81 -0.89
C HIS A 20 0.36 1.20 -0.96
N GLY A 21 -0.71 1.94 -0.64
CA GLY A 21 -2.08 1.51 -0.88
C GLY A 21 -2.63 0.43 0.07
N PHE A 22 -2.05 0.24 1.25
CA PHE A 22 -2.53 -0.73 2.23
C PHE A 22 -3.96 -0.44 2.69
N ARG A 23 -4.83 -1.47 2.68
CA ARG A 23 -6.24 -1.38 3.10
C ARG A 23 -6.63 -2.49 4.08
N PRO A 24 -7.61 -2.24 4.97
CA PRO A 24 -8.18 -3.26 5.83
C PRO A 24 -9.05 -4.25 5.02
N PRO A 25 -9.18 -5.52 5.47
CA PRO A 25 -8.53 -6.11 6.63
C PRO A 25 -7.03 -6.35 6.38
N TYR A 26 -6.18 -5.89 7.31
CA TYR A 26 -4.73 -5.99 7.13
C TYR A 26 -4.26 -7.44 7.24
N LYS A 27 -3.56 -7.92 6.23
CA LYS A 27 -2.98 -9.27 6.20
C LYS A 27 -1.64 -9.26 6.92
N ILE A 28 -1.49 -10.05 7.97
CA ILE A 28 -0.25 -10.11 8.75
C ILE A 28 0.34 -11.51 8.62
N LEU A 29 1.53 -11.61 8.04
CA LEU A 29 2.30 -12.84 7.96
C LEU A 29 3.14 -13.02 9.23
N CYS A 30 2.75 -13.99 10.04
CA CYS A 30 3.38 -14.34 11.31
C CYS A 30 4.46 -15.42 11.10
N ASP A 31 5.67 -15.08 11.52
CA ASP A 31 6.78 -16.02 11.64
C ASP A 31 6.67 -16.88 12.92
N GLY A 32 7.30 -18.05 12.91
CA GLY A 32 7.24 -19.02 14.01
C GLY A 32 7.83 -18.48 15.31
N THR A 33 8.90 -17.68 15.19
CA THR A 33 9.53 -16.99 16.32
C THR A 33 8.58 -16.00 17.00
N PHE A 34 7.78 -15.28 16.20
CA PHE A 34 6.80 -14.32 16.68
C PHE A 34 5.63 -15.01 17.36
N ILE A 35 5.10 -16.08 16.76
CA ILE A 35 4.03 -16.90 17.37
C ILE A 35 4.47 -17.43 18.73
N HIS A 36 5.68 -17.99 18.83
CA HIS A 36 6.21 -18.47 20.10
C HIS A 36 6.33 -17.35 21.13
N HIS A 37 6.84 -16.19 20.72
CA HIS A 37 6.96 -15.03 21.62
C HIS A 37 5.60 -14.53 22.14
N LEU A 38 4.54 -14.58 21.32
CA LEU A 38 3.19 -14.22 21.75
C LEU A 38 2.68 -15.14 22.86
N LEU A 39 2.95 -16.45 22.74
CA LEU A 39 2.54 -17.45 23.73
C LEU A 39 3.30 -17.26 25.05
N VAL A 40 4.63 -17.20 24.99
CA VAL A 40 5.49 -17.08 26.19
C VAL A 40 5.17 -15.83 27.00
N ASN A 41 4.83 -14.71 26.33
CA ASN A 41 4.52 -13.46 27.01
C ASN A 41 3.01 -13.23 27.25
N GLY A 42 2.15 -14.22 26.98
CA GLY A 42 0.72 -14.15 27.25
C GLY A 42 -0.03 -13.07 26.47
N ILE A 43 0.38 -12.76 25.24
CA ILE A 43 -0.25 -11.73 24.39
C ILE A 43 -1.39 -12.33 23.55
N LEU A 44 -2.22 -13.18 24.18
CA LEU A 44 -3.40 -13.79 23.58
C LEU A 44 -4.65 -12.98 23.98
N PRO A 45 -5.63 -12.75 23.07
CA PRO A 45 -5.67 -13.13 21.65
C PRO A 45 -4.77 -12.26 20.74
N ALA A 46 -4.03 -12.91 19.84
CA ALA A 46 -3.10 -12.23 18.93
C ALA A 46 -3.81 -11.24 17.99
N ASP A 47 -5.02 -11.59 17.52
CA ASP A 47 -5.85 -10.76 16.64
C ASP A 47 -6.18 -9.42 17.31
N THR A 48 -6.64 -9.46 18.56
CA THR A 48 -6.99 -8.26 19.34
C THR A 48 -5.76 -7.40 19.60
N ALA A 49 -4.62 -8.01 19.93
CA ALA A 49 -3.38 -7.29 20.17
C ALA A 49 -2.88 -6.54 18.93
N LEU A 50 -2.96 -7.18 17.76
CA LEU A 50 -2.54 -6.60 16.48
C LEU A 50 -3.57 -5.58 15.94
N ALA A 51 -4.87 -5.85 16.10
CA ALA A 51 -5.93 -4.90 15.80
C ALA A 51 -5.80 -3.61 16.62
N ASN A 52 -5.39 -3.71 17.89
CA ASN A 52 -5.13 -2.54 18.73
C ASN A 52 -3.96 -1.67 18.25
N ILE A 53 -2.97 -2.25 17.57
CA ILE A 53 -1.87 -1.50 16.96
C ILE A 53 -2.32 -0.82 15.69
N LEU A 54 -2.98 -1.59 14.82
CA LEU A 54 -3.39 -1.16 13.49
C LEU A 54 -4.65 -0.28 13.52
N SER A 55 -5.36 -0.26 14.65
CA SER A 55 -6.64 0.42 14.88
C SER A 55 -7.73 0.02 13.88
N ASP A 56 -7.65 -1.21 13.34
CA ASP A 56 -8.54 -1.74 12.30
C ASP A 56 -8.54 -3.27 12.32
N GLN A 57 -9.35 -3.90 11.48
CA GLN A 57 -9.45 -5.35 11.34
C GLN A 57 -8.18 -5.97 10.76
N VAL A 58 -7.83 -7.15 11.29
CA VAL A 58 -6.62 -7.89 10.91
C VAL A 58 -6.95 -9.33 10.58
N LYS A 59 -6.18 -9.92 9.66
CA LYS A 59 -6.19 -11.35 9.36
C LYS A 59 -4.78 -11.88 9.47
N LEU A 60 -4.60 -12.88 10.32
CA LEU A 60 -3.29 -13.49 10.56
C LEU A 60 -3.07 -14.66 9.61
N PHE A 61 -1.88 -14.69 9.03
CA PHE A 61 -1.42 -15.70 8.11
C PHE A 61 -0.12 -16.31 8.61
N THR A 62 0.13 -17.56 8.26
CA THR A 62 1.44 -18.20 8.39
C THR A 62 1.73 -19.01 7.13
N THR A 63 2.98 -19.46 6.94
CA THR A 63 3.35 -20.26 5.77
C THR A 63 3.52 -21.73 6.15
N ARG A 64 3.35 -22.63 5.18
CA ARG A 64 3.64 -24.06 5.38
C ARG A 64 5.11 -24.31 5.74
N CYS A 65 6.04 -23.49 5.24
CA CYS A 65 7.46 -23.57 5.60
C CYS A 65 7.70 -23.19 7.05
N VAL A 66 7.08 -22.11 7.53
CA VAL A 66 7.17 -21.70 8.94
C VAL A 66 6.64 -22.79 9.86
N LEU A 67 5.46 -23.35 9.56
CA LEU A 67 4.90 -24.46 10.34
C LEU A 67 5.81 -25.70 10.34
N ALA A 68 6.42 -26.02 9.20
CA ALA A 68 7.36 -27.13 9.10
C ALA A 68 8.67 -26.86 9.88
N GLU A 69 9.12 -25.61 9.95
CA GLU A 69 10.27 -25.21 10.75
C GLU A 69 10.00 -25.33 12.25
N VAL A 70 8.87 -24.80 12.72
CA VAL A 70 8.46 -24.93 14.12
C VAL A 70 8.28 -26.40 14.50
N LYS A 71 7.72 -27.23 13.61
CA LYS A 71 7.58 -28.68 13.83
C LYS A 71 8.93 -29.39 13.97
N ARG A 72 9.98 -28.94 13.26
CA ARG A 72 11.34 -29.52 13.37
C ARG A 72 12.02 -29.17 14.70
N LEU A 73 11.63 -28.09 15.37
CA LEU A 73 12.18 -27.70 16.67
C LEU A 73 11.70 -28.62 17.81
N GLY A 74 10.73 -29.50 17.56
CA GLY A 74 10.30 -30.55 18.48
C GLY A 74 9.23 -30.12 19.49
N ASP A 75 9.00 -30.98 20.48
CA ASP A 75 7.82 -30.91 21.37
C ASP A 75 7.75 -29.66 22.25
N ARG A 76 8.91 -29.03 22.53
CA ARG A 76 8.97 -27.75 23.27
C ARG A 76 8.20 -26.62 22.58
N TYR A 77 8.02 -26.71 21.27
CA TYR A 77 7.30 -25.73 20.46
C TYR A 77 5.96 -26.28 19.94
N SER A 78 5.46 -27.37 20.53
CA SER A 78 4.17 -27.97 20.16
C SER A 78 3.01 -26.98 20.30
N GLU A 79 2.97 -26.19 21.37
CA GLU A 79 1.97 -25.13 21.55
C GLU A 79 2.07 -24.05 20.46
N SER A 80 3.29 -23.62 20.12
CA SER A 80 3.53 -22.66 19.03
C SER A 80 3.07 -23.21 17.68
N TYR A 81 3.31 -24.50 17.43
CA TYR A 81 2.85 -25.18 16.23
C TYR A 81 1.32 -25.23 16.16
N ASN A 82 0.66 -25.59 17.26
CA ASN A 82 -0.81 -25.65 17.35
C ASN A 82 -1.43 -24.26 17.15
N ALA A 83 -0.87 -23.24 17.81
CA ALA A 83 -1.30 -21.86 17.62
C ALA A 83 -1.12 -21.40 16.16
N GLY A 84 0.00 -21.77 15.52
CA GLY A 84 0.24 -21.49 14.11
C GLY A 84 -0.73 -22.21 13.17
N CYS A 85 -1.12 -23.45 13.48
CA CYS A 85 -2.07 -24.23 12.68
C CYS A 85 -3.48 -23.61 12.67
N ASN A 86 -3.84 -22.87 13.72
CA ASN A 86 -5.11 -22.15 13.80
C ASN A 86 -5.14 -20.87 12.93
N LEU A 87 -3.99 -20.42 12.42
CA LEU A 87 -3.90 -19.24 11.54
C LEU A 87 -4.17 -19.62 10.08
N ALA A 88 -4.56 -18.63 9.27
CA ALA A 88 -4.75 -18.86 7.84
C ALA A 88 -3.41 -19.19 7.16
N THR A 89 -3.39 -20.15 6.24
CA THR A 89 -2.15 -20.51 5.54
C THR A 89 -1.99 -19.69 4.26
N ALA A 90 -0.92 -18.89 4.17
CA ALA A 90 -0.49 -18.26 2.93
C ALA A 90 0.12 -19.30 1.99
N ARG A 91 -0.22 -19.21 0.70
CA ARG A 91 0.33 -20.09 -0.34
C ARG A 91 1.76 -19.64 -0.68
N CYS A 92 2.67 -20.60 -0.74
CA CYS A 92 4.06 -20.39 -1.09
C CYS A 92 4.36 -21.06 -2.44
N GLU A 93 5.03 -20.36 -3.35
CA GLU A 93 5.31 -20.80 -4.73
C GLU A 93 6.63 -21.57 -4.84
N HIS A 94 6.84 -22.55 -3.97
CA HIS A 94 8.02 -23.41 -4.05
C HIS A 94 7.64 -24.88 -3.77
N GLU A 95 8.21 -25.79 -4.55
CA GLU A 95 7.89 -27.21 -4.49
C GLU A 95 8.47 -27.89 -3.24
N LYS A 96 9.73 -27.56 -2.91
CA LYS A 96 10.41 -28.05 -1.71
C LYS A 96 10.26 -27.07 -0.56
N ARG A 97 10.11 -27.59 0.66
CA ARG A 97 10.09 -26.77 1.88
C ARG A 97 11.46 -26.12 2.07
N LYS A 98 11.50 -24.79 2.03
CA LYS A 98 12.68 -23.97 2.30
C LYS A 98 12.69 -23.50 3.76
N SER A 99 13.72 -22.76 4.16
CA SER A 99 13.73 -22.05 5.44
C SER A 99 12.61 -21.00 5.50
N ALA A 100 12.11 -20.69 6.70
CA ALA A 100 11.09 -19.66 6.91
C ALA A 100 11.52 -18.31 6.33
N VAL A 101 12.76 -17.91 6.59
CA VAL A 101 13.36 -16.66 6.08
C VAL A 101 13.27 -16.59 4.56
N ALA A 102 13.76 -17.61 3.84
CA ALA A 102 13.73 -17.63 2.38
C ALA A 102 12.29 -17.63 1.83
N CYS A 103 11.40 -18.41 2.46
CA CYS A 103 9.98 -18.46 2.08
C CYS A 103 9.29 -17.09 2.24
N ILE A 104 9.54 -16.38 3.35
CA ILE A 104 8.95 -15.06 3.62
C ILE A 104 9.47 -14.03 2.62
N THR A 105 10.78 -14.03 2.35
CA THR A 105 11.38 -13.13 1.35
C THR A 105 10.83 -13.39 -0.05
N GLU A 106 10.63 -14.64 -0.45
CA GLU A 106 10.03 -15.00 -1.74
C GLU A 106 8.57 -14.55 -1.87
N ILE A 107 7.75 -14.72 -0.82
CA ILE A 107 6.34 -14.30 -0.82
C ILE A 107 6.19 -12.78 -0.95
N ILE A 108 7.08 -12.03 -0.31
CA ILE A 108 7.04 -10.57 -0.32
C ILE A 108 7.60 -10.03 -1.64
N GLY A 109 8.68 -10.64 -2.15
CA GLY A 109 9.37 -10.17 -3.34
C GLY A 109 9.89 -8.73 -3.19
N GLU A 110 9.99 -8.01 -4.30
CA GLU A 110 10.57 -6.66 -4.34
C GLU A 110 9.60 -5.56 -3.93
N ASN A 111 8.29 -5.76 -4.15
CA ASN A 111 7.28 -4.70 -4.01
C ASN A 111 6.03 -5.12 -3.22
N ASN A 112 6.04 -6.29 -2.57
CA ASN A 112 4.94 -6.77 -1.72
C ASN A 112 3.55 -6.69 -2.39
N PRO A 113 3.30 -7.46 -3.47
CA PRO A 113 2.08 -7.34 -4.27
C PRO A 113 0.80 -7.66 -3.47
N GLU A 114 0.90 -8.55 -2.49
CA GLU A 114 -0.22 -8.95 -1.64
C GLU A 114 -0.45 -8.02 -0.44
N HIS A 115 0.43 -7.04 -0.24
CA HIS A 115 0.39 -6.08 0.87
C HIS A 115 0.36 -6.76 2.25
N PHE A 116 1.29 -7.68 2.49
CA PHE A 116 1.47 -8.30 3.80
C PHE A 116 2.22 -7.38 4.77
N PHE A 117 1.75 -7.31 6.01
CA PHE A 117 2.56 -6.94 7.15
C PHE A 117 3.34 -8.16 7.61
N VAL A 118 4.60 -8.00 8.00
CA VAL A 118 5.40 -9.14 8.48
C VAL A 118 5.60 -9.02 9.97
N ALA A 119 5.24 -10.06 10.72
CA ALA A 119 5.46 -10.13 12.15
C ALA A 119 6.57 -11.15 12.45
N THR A 120 7.75 -10.67 12.85
CA THR A 120 8.93 -11.51 13.14
C THR A 120 9.75 -10.94 14.29
N GLN A 121 10.47 -11.82 14.99
CA GLN A 121 11.41 -11.44 16.04
C GLN A 121 12.87 -11.51 15.59
N ASP A 122 13.15 -12.15 14.46
CA ASP A 122 14.50 -12.24 13.92
C ASP A 122 15.01 -10.84 13.52
N ALA A 123 16.15 -10.43 14.07
CA ALA A 123 16.74 -9.12 13.77
C ALA A 123 17.25 -9.03 12.32
N ASP A 124 17.74 -10.13 11.76
CA ASP A 124 18.35 -10.13 10.43
C ASP A 124 17.27 -10.13 9.35
N LEU A 125 16.19 -10.89 9.54
CA LEU A 125 15.02 -10.82 8.66
C LEU A 125 14.40 -9.41 8.69
N ARG A 126 14.28 -8.77 9.86
CA ARG A 126 13.75 -7.39 9.94
C ARG A 126 14.56 -6.40 9.12
N LYS A 127 15.89 -6.41 9.25
CA LYS A 127 16.77 -5.52 8.47
C LYS A 127 16.59 -5.72 6.96
N LYS A 128 16.55 -6.97 6.50
CA LYS A 128 16.33 -7.29 5.07
C LYS A 128 14.99 -6.76 4.58
N LEU A 129 13.92 -6.94 5.36
CA LEU A 129 12.58 -6.47 4.98
C LEU A 129 12.45 -4.95 5.00
N GLN A 130 13.26 -4.25 5.80
CA GLN A 130 13.30 -2.78 5.81
C GLN A 130 13.97 -2.16 4.59
N GLU A 131 14.82 -2.90 3.91
CA GLU A 131 15.42 -2.47 2.63
C GLU A 131 14.38 -2.48 1.51
N ILE A 132 13.41 -3.40 1.60
CA ILE A 132 12.35 -3.57 0.60
C ILE A 132 11.29 -2.45 0.76
N PRO A 133 10.94 -1.72 -0.30
CA PRO A 133 9.87 -0.73 -0.26
C PRO A 133 8.51 -1.38 0.04
N GLY A 134 7.69 -0.73 0.87
CA GLY A 134 6.31 -1.17 1.09
C GLY A 134 6.14 -2.39 1.98
N VAL A 135 7.13 -2.74 2.80
CA VAL A 135 7.02 -3.83 3.78
C VAL A 135 6.98 -3.28 5.21
N PRO A 136 5.79 -3.22 5.83
CA PRO A 136 5.67 -2.91 7.25
C PRO A 136 6.01 -4.11 8.12
N VAL A 137 6.91 -3.89 9.08
CA VAL A 137 7.41 -4.92 9.99
C VAL A 137 6.88 -4.69 11.41
N ILE A 138 6.39 -5.76 12.04
CA ILE A 138 5.90 -5.80 13.41
C ILE A 138 6.83 -6.71 14.22
N TYR A 139 7.22 -6.26 15.40
CA TYR A 139 7.97 -7.06 16.36
C TYR A 139 7.40 -6.86 17.76
N ALA A 140 7.77 -7.71 18.70
CA ALA A 140 7.34 -7.57 20.09
C ALA A 140 8.52 -7.48 21.04
N LEU A 141 8.38 -6.65 22.07
CA LEU A 141 9.30 -6.58 23.19
C LEU A 141 8.52 -6.85 24.47
N ARG A 142 8.86 -7.94 25.16
CA ARG A 142 8.15 -8.40 26.37
C ARG A 142 6.66 -8.58 26.09
N ASN A 143 5.80 -7.78 26.71
CA ASN A 143 4.34 -7.82 26.53
C ASN A 143 3.80 -6.81 25.51
N ALA A 144 4.66 -6.08 24.80
CA ALA A 144 4.27 -4.96 23.98
C ALA A 144 4.66 -5.15 22.51
N LEU A 145 3.69 -5.01 21.62
CA LEU A 145 3.88 -5.09 20.17
C LEU A 145 4.22 -3.70 19.58
N PHE A 146 5.11 -3.65 18.60
CA PHE A 146 5.59 -2.43 17.96
C PHE A 146 5.52 -2.55 16.45
N LEU A 147 4.98 -1.52 15.81
CA LEU A 147 5.11 -1.33 14.37
C LEU A 147 6.36 -0.50 14.11
N GLU A 148 7.27 -1.06 13.33
CA GLU A 148 8.52 -0.41 12.99
C GLU A 148 8.27 0.82 12.12
N SER A 149 9.10 1.85 12.27
CA SER A 149 8.99 3.04 11.42
C SER A 149 9.62 2.76 10.06
N PRO A 150 9.10 3.35 8.97
CA PRO A 150 9.67 3.12 7.65
C PRO A 150 11.13 3.57 7.63
N SER A 151 11.96 2.78 6.95
CA SER A 151 13.39 3.06 6.83
C SER A 151 13.65 4.31 5.98
N SER A 152 14.86 4.87 6.07
CA SER A 152 15.27 5.97 5.19
C SER A 152 15.13 5.60 3.72
N SER A 153 15.49 4.37 3.37
CA SER A 153 15.38 3.82 2.01
C SER A 153 13.92 3.77 1.54
N GLN A 154 13.00 3.28 2.39
CA GLN A 154 11.56 3.24 2.08
C GLN A 154 10.98 4.65 1.89
N ILE A 155 11.37 5.59 2.75
CA ILE A 155 10.92 6.98 2.65
C ILE A 155 11.45 7.64 1.37
N GLU A 156 12.71 7.42 1.02
CA GLU A 156 13.32 7.97 -0.20
C GLU A 156 12.68 7.37 -1.47
N CYS A 157 12.43 6.06 -1.48
CA CYS A 157 11.72 5.41 -2.57
C CYS A 157 10.31 5.99 -2.75
N ALA A 158 9.56 6.17 -1.65
CA ALA A 158 8.25 6.79 -1.69
C ALA A 158 8.28 8.24 -2.20
N LYS A 159 9.28 9.04 -1.79
CA LYS A 159 9.46 10.41 -2.29
C LYS A 159 9.75 10.45 -3.79
N LYS A 160 10.64 9.59 -4.29
CA LYS A 160 10.93 9.48 -5.72
C LYS A 160 9.68 9.10 -6.52
N ALA A 161 8.87 8.17 -5.99
CA ALA A 161 7.60 7.79 -6.61
C ALA A 161 6.56 8.92 -6.58
N GLU A 162 6.53 9.74 -5.52
CA GLU A 162 5.66 10.93 -5.43
C GLU A 162 6.12 12.05 -6.37
N GLU A 163 7.43 12.32 -6.45
CA GLU A 163 8.02 13.30 -7.38
C GLU A 163 7.72 12.93 -8.83
N GLY A 164 7.91 11.66 -9.19
CA GLY A 164 7.57 11.15 -10.54
C GLY A 164 6.09 11.31 -10.90
N ARG A 165 5.18 11.33 -9.91
CA ARG A 165 3.74 11.58 -10.13
C ARG A 165 3.39 13.08 -10.10
N SER A 166 4.21 13.90 -9.48
CA SER A 166 3.98 15.35 -9.31
C SER A 166 4.32 16.13 -10.58
N HIS A 167 5.28 15.63 -11.37
CA HIS A 167 5.64 16.26 -12.63
C HIS A 167 4.63 15.93 -13.74
N MET A 168 4.27 16.96 -14.51
CA MET A 168 3.47 16.85 -15.72
C MET A 168 4.17 15.92 -16.71
N THR A 169 3.46 14.95 -17.28
CA THR A 169 4.05 14.10 -18.34
C THR A 169 4.40 14.96 -19.56
N ASP A 170 5.40 14.55 -20.34
CA ASP A 170 5.81 15.28 -21.54
C ASP A 170 4.66 15.47 -22.54
N LEU A 171 3.72 14.51 -22.58
CA LEU A 171 2.52 14.58 -23.39
C LEU A 171 1.55 15.65 -22.89
N GLU A 172 1.27 15.68 -21.59
CA GLU A 172 0.45 16.71 -20.96
C GLU A 172 1.08 18.10 -21.12
N TYR A 173 2.40 18.20 -21.02
CA TYR A 173 3.15 19.44 -21.24
C TYR A 173 3.06 19.91 -22.71
N LYS A 174 3.19 18.98 -23.68
CA LYS A 174 2.98 19.25 -25.12
C LYS A 174 1.53 19.68 -25.41
N MET A 175 0.54 19.03 -24.81
CA MET A 175 -0.87 19.40 -24.93
C MET A 175 -1.17 20.79 -24.35
N LEU A 176 -0.58 21.13 -23.20
CA LEU A 176 -0.67 22.47 -22.61
C LEU A 176 -0.05 23.54 -23.51
N LYS A 177 1.10 23.26 -24.14
CA LYS A 177 1.71 24.17 -25.12
C LYS A 177 0.83 24.38 -26.35
N LEU A 178 0.27 23.30 -26.91
CA LEU A 178 -0.64 23.38 -28.06
C LEU A 178 -1.94 24.15 -27.70
N SER A 179 -2.50 23.91 -26.52
CA SER A 179 -3.68 24.62 -26.02
C SER A 179 -3.40 26.11 -25.81
N LYS A 180 -2.24 26.46 -25.22
CA LYS A 180 -1.82 27.85 -25.03
C LYS A 180 -1.60 28.57 -26.37
N LYS A 181 -1.05 27.89 -27.38
CA LYS A 181 -0.88 28.43 -28.73
C LYS A 181 -2.23 28.71 -29.41
N ARG A 182 -3.24 27.85 -29.21
CA ARG A 182 -4.62 28.06 -29.70
C ARG A 182 -5.35 29.22 -29.00
N VAL A 183 -5.06 29.49 -27.74
CA VAL A 183 -5.71 30.58 -26.97
C VAL A 183 -5.06 31.95 -27.25
N VAL A 184 -3.75 31.98 -27.54
CA VAL A 184 -3.00 33.22 -27.82
C VAL A 184 -3.15 33.67 -29.29
N SER A 185 -3.65 32.80 -30.18
CA SER A 185 -3.85 33.10 -31.61
C SER A 185 -5.28 32.72 -32.04
N PRO A 186 -6.29 33.59 -31.83
CA PRO A 186 -7.67 33.31 -32.26
C PRO A 186 -7.85 33.38 -33.79
N ASP A 187 -6.96 34.10 -34.49
CA ASP A 187 -7.09 34.46 -35.90
C ASP A 187 -6.04 33.80 -36.80
N ALA A 188 -5.92 32.48 -36.76
CA ALA A 188 -5.31 31.73 -37.85
C ALA A 188 -6.38 30.83 -38.46
N LYS A 189 -7.00 31.36 -39.52
CA LYS A 189 -7.87 30.64 -40.43
C LYS A 189 -7.25 29.31 -40.84
N ASP A 190 -8.13 28.33 -40.93
CA ASP A 190 -8.12 27.15 -41.79
C ASP A 190 -7.08 27.21 -42.91
N SER A 191 -6.08 26.32 -42.84
CA SER A 191 -5.10 26.06 -43.90
C SER A 191 -4.32 24.79 -43.55
N SER A 192 -4.91 23.67 -43.94
CA SER A 192 -4.27 22.41 -44.35
C SER A 192 -2.73 22.36 -44.31
N LEU A 193 -2.17 21.43 -43.53
CA LEU A 193 -0.96 20.72 -43.92
C LEU A 193 -1.14 19.22 -43.66
N ALA A 194 -0.98 18.49 -44.75
CA ALA A 194 -1.23 17.07 -44.94
C ALA A 194 -0.42 16.18 -43.99
N VAL A 195 -1.05 15.09 -43.58
CA VAL A 195 -0.36 13.86 -43.19
C VAL A 195 -0.70 12.88 -44.30
N GLU A 196 0.32 12.47 -45.06
CA GLU A 196 0.21 11.37 -46.02
C GLU A 196 0.03 10.05 -45.26
N ASP A 197 -0.89 9.25 -45.77
CA ASP A 197 -1.27 7.91 -45.31
C ASP A 197 -0.12 6.90 -45.41
N ASP A 198 -0.05 5.93 -44.49
CA ASP A 198 -0.04 4.51 -44.87
C ASP A 198 -0.56 3.56 -43.77
N GLU A 199 -1.66 2.88 -44.14
CA GLU A 199 -2.25 1.57 -43.79
C GLU A 199 -2.34 1.03 -42.33
N THR A 200 -3.51 0.97 -41.68
CA THR A 200 -4.76 0.15 -41.81
C THR A 200 -4.84 -1.03 -40.83
N VAL A 201 -5.76 -0.96 -39.85
CA VAL A 201 -6.73 -2.04 -39.54
C VAL A 201 -8.04 -1.38 -39.08
N SER A 202 -9.13 -1.75 -39.76
CA SER A 202 -10.49 -1.29 -39.56
C SER A 202 -11.17 -1.94 -38.34
N ARG A 203 -12.07 -1.21 -37.67
CA ARG A 203 -13.44 -1.69 -37.37
C ARG A 203 -14.34 -0.62 -36.73
N SER A 204 -15.37 -0.29 -37.51
CA SER A 204 -16.76 0.07 -37.13
C SER A 204 -16.98 1.22 -36.14
N GLY A 205 -17.49 2.32 -36.68
CA GLY A 205 -18.02 3.44 -35.92
C GLY A 205 -19.28 3.12 -35.12
N ILE A 206 -19.43 3.82 -34.00
CA ILE A 206 -20.71 4.24 -33.45
C ILE A 206 -20.56 5.72 -33.11
N ASP A 207 -21.28 6.55 -33.87
CA ASP A 207 -21.54 7.95 -33.58
C ASP A 207 -22.36 8.05 -32.29
N THR A 208 -21.73 8.41 -31.18
CA THR A 208 -22.45 8.99 -30.03
C THR A 208 -21.90 10.38 -29.78
N LYS A 209 -22.62 11.39 -30.29
CA LYS A 209 -22.50 12.78 -29.85
C LYS A 209 -22.97 12.90 -28.40
N ASP A 210 -22.16 12.45 -27.45
CA ASP A 210 -22.44 12.68 -26.03
C ASP A 210 -21.67 13.90 -25.52
N LYS A 211 -22.12 15.08 -25.95
CA LYS A 211 -21.80 16.34 -25.28
C LYS A 211 -23.07 16.86 -24.61
N VAL A 212 -23.48 16.22 -23.52
CA VAL A 212 -24.35 16.91 -22.55
C VAL A 212 -23.54 18.05 -21.94
N LYS A 213 -23.62 19.23 -22.56
CA LYS A 213 -23.22 20.48 -21.91
C LYS A 213 -24.16 20.67 -20.72
N PHE A 214 -23.73 20.24 -19.52
CA PHE A 214 -24.41 20.63 -18.30
C PHE A 214 -24.50 22.15 -18.26
N LYS A 215 -25.70 22.69 -18.50
CA LYS A 215 -25.99 24.11 -18.28
C LYS A 215 -25.82 24.35 -16.79
N ARG A 216 -24.65 24.85 -16.38
CA ARG A 216 -24.44 25.35 -15.02
C ARG A 216 -25.51 26.41 -14.78
N LYS A 217 -26.44 26.15 -13.85
CA LYS A 217 -27.39 27.16 -13.37
C LYS A 217 -26.55 28.28 -12.76
N ARG A 218 -26.32 29.35 -13.52
CA ARG A 218 -25.72 30.57 -12.99
C ARG A 218 -26.69 31.12 -11.93
N ALA A 219 -26.16 31.44 -10.75
CA ALA A 219 -26.95 32.12 -9.72
C ALA A 219 -27.51 33.42 -10.33
N LYS A 220 -28.82 33.64 -10.19
CA LYS A 220 -29.53 34.79 -10.79
C LYS A 220 -29.26 36.13 -10.06
N GLY A 221 -28.36 36.15 -9.09
CA GLY A 221 -28.01 37.34 -8.32
C GLY A 221 -26.70 37.18 -7.55
N PRO A 222 -26.13 38.30 -7.07
CA PRO A 222 -24.95 38.27 -6.21
C PRO A 222 -25.25 37.51 -4.91
N ASN A 223 -24.21 36.91 -4.32
CA ASN A 223 -24.30 36.21 -3.04
C ASN A 223 -24.92 37.16 -1.98
N PRO A 224 -26.03 36.82 -1.33
CA PRO A 224 -26.73 37.72 -0.39
C PRO A 224 -25.88 38.14 0.82
N LEU A 225 -24.78 37.43 1.13
CA LEU A 225 -23.79 37.81 2.15
C LEU A 225 -22.79 38.88 1.66
N SER A 226 -22.71 39.10 0.34
CA SER A 226 -21.86 40.11 -0.30
C SER A 226 -22.52 41.49 -0.34
N CYS A 227 -23.82 41.59 -0.12
CA CYS A 227 -24.54 42.85 -0.13
C CYS A 227 -24.42 43.51 1.25
N LYS A 228 -23.77 44.67 1.33
CA LYS A 228 -23.77 45.50 2.54
C LYS A 228 -25.24 45.81 2.90
N LYS A 229 -25.61 45.58 4.16
CA LYS A 229 -26.94 45.91 4.66
C LYS A 229 -27.19 47.42 4.44
N LYS A 230 -28.40 47.77 3.97
CA LYS A 230 -28.79 49.17 3.84
C LYS A 230 -28.74 49.82 5.23
N LYS A 231 -28.15 51.02 5.30
CA LYS A 231 -28.15 51.87 6.48
C LYS A 231 -29.57 52.30 6.83
#